data_AF-A0A075G9K4-F1
#
_entry.id   AF-A0A075G9K4-F1
#
_cell.length_a   1.000
_cell.length_b   1.000
_cell.length_c   1.000
_cell.angle_alpha   90.00
_cell.angle_beta   90.00
_cell.angle_gamma   90.00
#
_symmetry.space_group_name_H-M   'P 1'
#
loop_
_entity.id
_entity.type
_entity.pdbx_description
1 polymer ?
#
loop_
_entity_poly.entity_id
_entity_poly.type
_entity_poly.pdbx_seq_one_letter_code
_entity_poly.pdbx_strand_id
1 'polypeptide(L)'
;MSEFDEFAEALMGQLSVEIDEEKVIVELAKKIKEDRSFTVEFDDIESVSKNLFVDLAQSVNEYMGLEVSKELSIEYLKLDEFKRLKGKKYSQRMDEYMLINYLMLLQKMI
;
A
#
# COMPACT_ATOMS: atom_id res chain seq x y z
N MET A 1 -26.26 -8.90 13.91
CA MET A 1 -25.93 -7.61 13.27
C MET A 1 -26.30 -7.73 11.81
N SER A 2 -26.54 -6.63 11.11
CA SER A 2 -26.67 -6.73 9.65
C SER A 2 -25.29 -6.98 9.04
N GLU A 3 -25.22 -7.64 7.88
CA GLU A 3 -23.96 -7.85 7.13
C GLU A 3 -23.20 -6.52 6.92
N PHE A 4 -23.95 -5.43 6.78
CA PHE A 4 -23.43 -4.08 6.69
C PHE A 4 -22.69 -3.62 7.96
N ASP A 5 -23.28 -3.84 9.14
CA ASP A 5 -22.66 -3.44 10.40
C ASP A 5 -21.37 -4.23 10.65
N GLU A 6 -21.37 -5.53 10.33
CA GLU A 6 -20.20 -6.41 10.47
C GLU A 6 -19.06 -6.00 9.54
N PHE A 7 -19.37 -5.64 8.29
CA PHE A 7 -18.36 -5.14 7.36
C PHE A 7 -17.80 -3.78 7.80
N ALA A 8 -18.66 -2.85 8.26
CA ALA A 8 -18.23 -1.54 8.72
C ALA A 8 -17.33 -1.66 9.96
N GLU A 9 -17.67 -2.51 10.93
CA GLU A 9 -16.83 -2.80 12.09
C GLU A 9 -15.48 -3.42 11.69
N ALA A 10 -15.47 -4.38 10.76
CA ALA A 10 -14.24 -4.99 10.27
C ALA A 10 -13.32 -3.97 9.58
N LEU A 11 -13.89 -3.10 8.75
CA LEU A 11 -13.15 -2.02 8.08
C LEU A 11 -12.58 -1.03 9.10
N MET A 12 -13.37 -0.63 10.09
CA MET A 12 -12.92 0.28 11.15
C MET A 12 -11.82 -0.33 12.01
N GLY A 13 -11.93 -1.63 12.32
CA GLY A 13 -10.89 -2.39 13.00
C GLY A 13 -9.58 -2.37 12.21
N GLN A 14 -9.64 -2.65 10.90
CA GLN A 14 -8.47 -2.61 10.04
C GLN A 14 -7.84 -1.22 9.97
N LEU A 15 -8.64 -0.17 9.76
CA LEU A 15 -8.13 1.21 9.67
C LEU A 15 -7.47 1.67 10.98
N SER A 16 -8.00 1.25 12.13
CA SER A 16 -7.38 1.55 13.43
C SER A 16 -6.02 0.87 13.59
N VAL A 17 -5.87 -0.36 13.08
CA VAL A 17 -4.58 -1.08 13.09
C VAL A 17 -3.57 -0.36 12.18
N GLU A 18 -3.96 -0.04 10.94
CA GLU A 18 -3.08 0.65 9.98
C GLU A 18 -2.59 2.01 10.50
N ILE A 19 -3.44 2.77 11.23
CA ILE A 19 -3.04 4.04 11.85
C ILE A 19 -2.03 3.84 12.98
N ASP A 20 -2.17 2.79 13.79
CA ASP A 20 -1.24 2.51 14.88
C ASP A 20 0.13 2.08 14.33
N GLU A 21 0.13 1.23 13.29
CA GLU A 21 1.34 0.85 12.56
C GLU A 21 2.08 2.05 11.97
N GLU A 22 1.37 3.02 11.36
CA GLU A 22 2.00 4.26 10.85
C GLU A 22 2.74 5.03 11.96
N LYS A 23 2.17 5.12 13.16
CA LYS A 23 2.84 5.77 14.31
C LYS A 23 4.09 5.02 14.73
N VAL A 24 4.00 3.70 14.84
CA VAL A 24 5.14 2.84 15.20
C VAL A 24 6.27 2.98 14.18
N ILE A 25 5.96 3.01 12.89
CA ILE A 25 6.94 3.22 11.81
C ILE A 25 7.63 4.58 11.96
N VAL A 26 6.89 5.65 12.22
CA VAL A 26 7.47 6.99 12.44
C VAL A 26 8.40 7.01 13.65
N GLU A 27 8.01 6.37 14.76
CA GLU A 27 8.86 6.27 15.94
C GLU A 27 10.14 5.46 15.69
N LEU A 28 10.04 4.34 14.98
CA LEU A 28 11.19 3.52 14.61
C LEU A 28 12.13 4.28 13.69
N ALA A 29 11.60 4.97 12.67
CA ALA A 29 12.39 5.79 11.76
C ALA A 29 13.14 6.91 12.52
N LYS A 30 12.50 7.50 13.53
CA LYS A 30 13.15 8.48 14.41
C LYS A 30 14.29 7.84 15.23
N LYS A 31 14.04 6.69 15.87
CA LYS A 31 15.05 5.96 16.66
C LYS A 31 16.26 5.57 15.81
N ILE A 32 16.04 5.10 14.58
CA ILE A 32 17.10 4.76 13.62
C ILE A 32 17.95 5.99 13.28
N LYS A 33 17.32 7.15 13.05
CA LYS A 33 18.05 8.41 12.78
C LYS A 33 18.87 8.91 13.97
N GLU A 34 18.43 8.64 15.20
CA GLU A 34 19.10 9.06 16.42
C GLU A 34 20.24 8.10 16.82
N ASP A 35 20.20 6.84 16.38
CA ASP A 35 21.22 5.84 16.64
C ASP A 35 22.43 6.01 15.71
N ARG A 36 23.48 6.64 16.23
CA ARG A 36 24.76 6.84 15.52
C ARG A 36 25.56 5.56 15.27
N SER A 37 25.17 4.44 15.91
CA SER A 37 25.78 3.13 15.68
C SER A 37 25.04 2.31 14.62
N PHE A 38 23.91 2.80 14.14
CA PHE A 38 23.16 2.17 13.07
C PHE A 38 23.84 2.42 11.72
N THR A 39 24.50 1.39 11.18
CA THR A 39 25.25 1.45 9.91
C THR A 39 24.57 0.70 8.76
N VAL A 40 23.34 0.21 8.97
CA VAL A 40 22.60 -0.50 7.93
C VAL A 40 21.99 0.53 6.98
N GLU A 41 22.39 0.48 5.72
CA GLU A 41 21.76 1.24 4.64
C GLU A 41 20.77 0.34 3.91
N PHE A 42 19.57 0.86 3.68
CA PHE A 42 18.56 0.19 2.87
C PHE A 42 18.56 0.83 1.49
N ASP A 43 18.59 0.00 0.45
CA ASP A 43 18.37 0.47 -0.91
C ASP A 43 16.97 1.07 -1.06
N ASP A 44 16.84 2.08 -1.92
CA ASP A 44 15.55 2.65 -2.21
C ASP A 44 14.66 1.67 -2.98
N ILE A 45 13.35 1.81 -2.79
CA ILE A 45 12.38 0.88 -3.39
C ILE A 45 12.42 0.89 -4.91
N GLU A 46 12.80 2.00 -5.55
CA GLU A 46 12.84 2.13 -7.01
C GLU A 46 14.02 1.37 -7.61
N SER A 47 15.16 1.38 -6.94
CA SER A 47 16.35 0.61 -7.31
C SER A 47 16.07 -0.89 -7.21
N VAL A 48 15.50 -1.32 -6.07
CA VAL A 48 15.18 -2.74 -5.82
C VAL A 48 14.15 -3.26 -6.82
N SER A 49 13.06 -2.52 -7.05
CA SER A 49 11.98 -2.94 -7.94
C SER A 49 12.40 -2.99 -9.42
N LYS A 50 13.26 -2.08 -9.88
CA LYS A 50 13.77 -2.09 -11.26
C LYS A 50 14.53 -3.38 -11.56
N ASN A 51 15.41 -3.79 -10.65
CA ASN A 51 16.16 -5.03 -10.79
C ASN A 51 15.22 -6.24 -10.77
N LEU A 52 14.32 -6.29 -9.80
CA LEU A 52 13.37 -7.39 -9.66
C LEU A 52 12.43 -7.52 -10.87
N PHE A 53 12.02 -6.40 -11.49
CA PHE A 53 11.14 -6.42 -12.64
C PHE A 53 11.79 -7.04 -13.88
N VAL A 54 13.09 -6.81 -14.09
CA VAL A 54 13.84 -7.46 -15.17
C VAL A 54 13.85 -8.97 -14.97
N ASP A 55 14.18 -9.42 -13.76
CA ASP A 55 14.24 -10.85 -13.42
C ASP A 55 12.87 -11.53 -13.56
N LEU A 56 11.80 -10.85 -13.13
CA LEU A 56 10.42 -11.31 -13.27
C LEU A 56 10.00 -11.40 -14.74
N ALA A 57 10.31 -10.38 -15.55
CA ALA A 57 9.97 -10.38 -16.97
C ALA A 57 10.68 -11.52 -17.72
N GLN A 58 11.95 -11.76 -17.39
CA GLN A 58 12.70 -12.90 -17.89
C GLN A 58 12.06 -14.23 -17.47
N SER A 59 11.71 -14.37 -16.19
CA SER A 59 11.07 -15.59 -15.66
C SER A 59 9.73 -15.89 -16.36
N VAL A 60 8.92 -14.87 -16.61
CA VAL A 60 7.66 -15.01 -17.36
C VAL A 60 7.92 -15.49 -18.78
N ASN A 61 8.94 -14.95 -19.44
CA ASN A 61 9.31 -15.38 -20.79
C ASN A 61 9.80 -16.83 -20.81
N GLU A 62 10.69 -17.21 -19.91
CA GLU A 62 11.24 -18.57 -19.82
C GLU A 62 10.17 -19.61 -19.47
N TYR A 63 9.25 -19.27 -18.57
CA TYR A 63 8.23 -20.21 -18.09
C TYR A 63 7.01 -20.30 -19.01
N MET A 64 6.54 -19.17 -19.55
CA MET A 64 5.29 -19.10 -20.32
C MET A 64 5.51 -18.91 -21.84
N GLY A 65 6.72 -18.58 -22.28
CA GLY A 65 7.02 -18.22 -23.67
C GLY A 65 6.40 -16.87 -24.09
N LEU A 66 5.98 -16.04 -23.12
CA LEU A 66 5.33 -14.75 -23.39
C LEU A 66 6.36 -13.62 -23.32
N GLU A 67 6.34 -12.72 -24.30
CA GLU A 67 7.12 -11.47 -24.24
C GLU A 67 6.36 -10.46 -23.37
N VAL A 68 7.02 -9.95 -22.33
CA VAL A 68 6.46 -8.88 -21.49
C VAL A 68 6.56 -7.57 -22.25
N SER A 69 5.44 -6.83 -22.30
CA SER A 69 5.38 -5.55 -23.01
C SER A 69 6.42 -4.57 -22.48
N LYS A 70 7.14 -3.91 -23.40
CA LYS A 70 8.12 -2.85 -23.09
C LYS A 70 7.47 -1.56 -22.60
N GLU A 71 6.15 -1.44 -22.77
CA GLU A 71 5.35 -0.32 -22.28
C GLU A 71 4.93 -0.50 -20.82
N LEU A 72 5.09 -1.70 -20.26
CA LEU A 72 4.81 -1.97 -18.86
C LEU A 72 5.87 -1.28 -17.99
N SER A 73 5.41 -0.54 -16.99
CA SER A 73 6.27 0.20 -16.07
C SER A 73 5.79 0.05 -14.64
N ILE A 74 6.70 0.29 -13.70
CA ILE A 74 6.41 0.30 -12.27
C ILE A 74 6.09 1.74 -11.88
N GLU A 75 4.92 1.96 -11.30
CA GLU A 75 4.53 3.25 -10.73
C GLU A 75 4.80 3.28 -9.21
N TYR A 76 5.43 4.36 -8.74
CA TYR A 76 5.69 4.60 -7.33
C TYR A 76 4.69 5.62 -6.79
N LEU A 77 3.55 5.12 -6.33
CA LEU A 77 2.50 5.95 -5.77
C LEU A 77 2.93 6.53 -4.42
N LYS A 78 2.60 7.80 -4.20
CA LYS A 78 2.68 8.39 -2.86
C LYS A 78 1.67 7.73 -1.93
N LEU A 79 1.87 7.88 -0.63
CA LEU A 79 1.01 7.24 0.38
C LEU A 79 -0.47 7.61 0.20
N ASP A 80 -0.77 8.88 -0.11
CA ASP A 80 -2.13 9.34 -0.34
C ASP A 80 -2.75 8.76 -1.63
N GLU A 81 -1.95 8.65 -2.70
CA GLU A 81 -2.36 8.01 -3.96
C GLU A 81 -2.60 6.51 -3.77
N PHE A 82 -1.74 5.84 -2.99
CA PHE A 82 -1.85 4.43 -2.64
C PHE A 82 -3.09 4.16 -1.76
N LYS A 83 -3.35 5.00 -0.75
CA LYS A 83 -4.58 4.96 0.06
C LYS A 83 -5.83 5.14 -0.80
N ARG A 84 -5.81 6.07 -1.77
CA ARG A 84 -6.90 6.25 -2.74
C ARG A 84 -7.07 5.03 -3.65
N LEU A 85 -5.99 4.40 -4.10
CA LEU A 85 -6.06 3.21 -4.95
C LEU A 85 -6.69 2.03 -4.19
N LYS A 86 -6.24 1.77 -2.95
CA LYS A 86 -6.90 0.80 -2.07
C LYS A 86 -8.38 1.13 -1.93
N GLY A 87 -8.70 2.38 -1.62
CA GLY A 87 -10.07 2.87 -1.52
C GLY A 87 -10.93 2.62 -2.75
N LYS A 88 -10.41 2.86 -3.96
CA LYS A 88 -11.13 2.57 -5.22
C LYS A 88 -11.45 1.08 -5.37
N LYS A 89 -10.50 0.21 -5.01
CA LYS A 89 -10.71 -1.25 -5.06
C LYS A 89 -11.83 -1.69 -4.12
N TYR A 90 -11.93 -1.09 -2.93
CA TYR A 90 -13.02 -1.36 -2.00
C TYR A 90 -14.33 -0.70 -2.44
N SER A 91 -14.28 0.53 -2.95
CA SER A 91 -15.42 1.29 -3.47
C SER A 91 -16.20 0.54 -4.56
N GLN A 92 -15.51 -0.15 -5.47
CA GLN A 92 -16.16 -0.99 -6.49
C GLN A 92 -16.97 -2.16 -5.91
N ARG A 93 -16.74 -2.49 -4.63
CA ARG A 93 -17.40 -3.56 -3.88
C ARG A 93 -18.32 -3.01 -2.77
N MET A 94 -18.46 -1.68 -2.67
CA MET A 94 -19.21 -1.00 -1.62
C MET A 94 -20.45 -0.31 -2.18
N ASP A 95 -21.52 -0.27 -1.39
CA ASP A 95 -22.68 0.55 -1.70
C ASP A 95 -22.43 2.05 -1.43
N GLU A 96 -23.40 2.87 -1.83
CA GLU A 96 -23.32 4.33 -1.83
C GLU A 96 -23.13 4.91 -0.41
N TYR A 97 -23.68 4.28 0.63
CA TYR A 97 -23.55 4.72 2.02
C TYR A 97 -22.17 4.41 2.59
N MET A 98 -21.62 3.23 2.26
CA MET A 98 -20.25 2.86 2.59
C MET A 98 -19.21 3.78 1.94
N LEU A 99 -19.48 4.20 0.71
CA LEU A 99 -18.63 5.15 0.01
C LEU A 99 -18.53 6.49 0.77
N ILE A 100 -19.65 7.03 1.25
CA ILE A 100 -19.69 8.30 1.99
C ILE A 100 -18.92 8.18 3.31
N ASN A 101 -19.13 7.11 4.09
CA ASN A 101 -18.40 6.91 5.34
C ASN A 101 -16.89 6.72 5.11
N TYR A 102 -16.51 5.96 4.08
CA TYR A 102 -15.11 5.78 3.71
C TYR A 102 -14.45 7.09 3.26
N LEU A 103 -15.14 7.91 2.45
CA LEU A 103 -14.65 9.22 2.01
C LEU A 103 -14.49 10.19 3.18
N MET A 104 -15.42 10.18 4.14
CA MET A 104 -15.28 10.97 5.39
C MET A 104 -14.09 10.50 6.23
N LEU A 105 -13.76 9.22 6.22
CA LEU A 105 -12.61 8.68 6.96
C LEU A 105 -11.28 9.04 6.29
N LEU A 106 -11.19 8.91 4.96
CA LEU A 106 -10.04 9.38 4.21
C LEU A 106 -9.77 10.87 4.43
N GLN A 107 -10.82 11.70 4.53
CA GLN A 107 -10.67 13.12 4.87
C GLN A 107 -10.14 13.38 6.29
N LYS A 108 -10.30 12.44 7.23
CA LYS A 108 -9.76 12.55 8.60
C LYS A 108 -8.33 12.01 8.73
N MET A 109 -7.82 11.35 7.70
CA MET A 109 -6.47 10.76 7.66
C MET A 109 -5.46 11.61 6.87
N ILE A 110 -5.90 12.70 6.23
CA ILE A 110 -5.08 13.74 5.60
C ILE A 110 -5.04 14.95 6.54
#